data_AF-A0A364V3Z3-F1
#
_entry.id   AF-A0A364V3Z3-F1
#
_cell.length_a   1.000
_cell.length_b   1.000
_cell.length_c   1.000
_cell.angle_alpha   90.00
_cell.angle_beta   90.00
_cell.angle_gamma   90.00
#
_symmetry.space_group_name_H-M   'P 1'
#
loop_
_entity.id
_entity.type
_entity.pdbx_description
1 polymer ?
#
loop_
_entity_poly.entity_id
_entity_poly.type
_entity_poly.pdbx_seq_one_letter_code
_entity_poly.pdbx_strand_id
1 'polypeptide(L)'
;MLPFLAACGSGESPIGNTQWQVTSIFTDATRPHILPDTQQGRVFLVFEQDAFTGASGCFNISGKARFNRDASEVAVSQVRTEQLPEQSRCQPGDEDSANRLRAVLDGHSMRIERPGEGRLRLAQVQPDAQPWQAPGAIEMIDR
;
A
#
# COMPACT_ATOMS: atom_id res chain seq x y z
N MET A 1 -6.47 -19.86 -40.01
CA MET A 1 -5.67 -18.81 -39.34
C MET A 1 -6.50 -18.32 -38.16
N LEU A 2 -6.35 -18.97 -37.01
CA LEU A 2 -7.14 -18.64 -35.81
C LEU A 2 -6.40 -17.52 -35.05
N PRO A 3 -7.08 -16.44 -34.66
CA PRO A 3 -6.45 -15.33 -33.98
C PRO A 3 -5.96 -15.76 -32.60
N PHE A 4 -4.68 -15.51 -32.33
CA PHE A 4 -4.13 -15.53 -30.98
C PHE A 4 -4.84 -14.44 -30.17
N LEU A 5 -5.81 -14.84 -29.35
CA LEU A 5 -6.27 -14.00 -28.25
C LEU A 5 -5.10 -13.90 -27.28
N ALA A 6 -4.43 -12.75 -27.32
CA ALA A 6 -3.40 -12.37 -26.38
C ALA A 6 -3.91 -12.62 -24.96
N ALA A 7 -3.08 -13.28 -24.15
CA ALA A 7 -3.35 -13.57 -22.76
C ALA A 7 -3.93 -12.33 -22.04
N CYS A 8 -5.14 -12.46 -21.50
CA CYS A 8 -5.54 -11.65 -20.36
C CYS A 8 -4.57 -12.02 -19.23
N GLY A 9 -3.46 -11.28 -19.14
CA GLY A 9 -2.45 -11.46 -18.12
C GLY A 9 -3.06 -11.12 -16.77
N SER A 10 -3.57 -12.13 -16.08
CA SER A 10 -3.64 -12.14 -14.61
C SER A 10 -2.21 -12.32 -14.13
N GLY A 11 -1.39 -11.28 -14.34
CA GLY A 11 0.01 -11.28 -13.92
C GLY A 11 0.06 -11.32 -12.41
N GLU A 12 0.73 -12.33 -11.86
CA GLU A 12 1.02 -12.39 -10.44
C GLU A 12 1.84 -11.15 -10.04
N SER A 13 1.42 -10.46 -8.98
CA SER A 13 2.17 -9.34 -8.44
C SER A 13 3.55 -9.82 -7.98
N PRO A 14 4.63 -9.06 -8.26
CA PRO A 14 5.97 -9.43 -7.79
C PRO A 14 6.10 -9.51 -6.26
N ILE A 15 5.13 -8.94 -5.53
CA ILE A 15 5.05 -9.04 -4.07
C ILE A 15 3.96 -10.00 -3.58
N GLY A 16 3.43 -10.84 -4.48
CA GLY A 16 2.41 -11.85 -4.21
C GLY A 16 0.99 -11.29 -4.29
N ASN A 17 0.05 -12.14 -4.70
CA ASN A 17 -1.38 -11.84 -4.77
C ASN A 17 -2.09 -12.12 -3.42
N THR A 18 -1.52 -11.63 -2.32
CA THR A 18 -2.11 -11.75 -0.97
C THR A 18 -2.69 -10.41 -0.52
N GLN A 19 -3.60 -10.47 0.45
CA GLN A 19 -4.06 -9.31 1.17
C GLN A 19 -3.03 -8.94 2.24
N TRP A 20 -2.32 -7.84 2.00
CA TRP A 20 -1.37 -7.29 2.94
C TRP A 20 -2.10 -6.45 3.99
N GLN A 21 -2.21 -6.96 5.21
CA GLN A 21 -2.75 -6.18 6.33
C GLN A 21 -1.71 -5.14 6.76
N VAL A 22 -2.11 -3.87 6.80
CA VAL A 22 -1.25 -2.78 7.29
C VAL A 22 -1.19 -2.83 8.81
N THR A 23 0.02 -2.76 9.35
CA THR A 23 0.31 -2.79 10.79
C THR A 23 0.91 -1.46 11.28
N SER A 24 1.69 -0.79 10.43
CA SER A 24 2.30 0.51 10.74
C SER A 24 2.27 1.45 9.52
N ILE A 25 2.06 2.74 9.78
CA ILE A 25 2.18 3.83 8.78
C ILE A 25 3.10 4.92 9.33
N PHE A 26 4.27 5.07 8.73
CA PHE A 26 5.28 6.07 9.07
C PHE A 26 5.08 7.29 8.18
N THR A 27 4.57 8.40 8.72
CA THR A 27 4.39 9.68 8.00
C THR A 27 5.41 10.72 8.41
N ASP A 28 5.70 10.80 9.71
CA ASP A 28 6.62 11.75 10.33
C ASP A 28 7.11 11.17 11.67
N ALA A 29 8.19 11.75 12.21
CA ALA A 29 8.84 11.24 13.42
C ALA A 29 8.05 11.49 14.71
N THR A 30 7.05 12.38 14.71
CA THR A 30 6.33 12.80 15.92
C THR A 30 5.04 12.02 16.16
N ARG A 31 4.60 11.28 15.16
CA ARG A 31 3.33 10.57 15.16
C ARG A 31 3.48 9.08 15.46
N PRO A 32 2.59 8.48 16.29
CA PRO A 32 2.54 7.03 16.45
C PRO A 32 2.30 6.32 15.10
N HIS A 33 3.20 5.41 14.74
CA HIS A 33 3.15 4.70 13.46
C HIS A 33 2.31 3.42 13.53
N ILE A 34 2.31 2.73 14.67
CA ILE A 34 1.52 1.49 14.88
C ILE A 34 0.02 1.83 14.81
N LEU A 35 -0.72 1.05 14.02
CA LEU A 35 -2.16 1.17 13.96
C LEU A 35 -2.80 0.52 15.22
N PRO A 36 -3.79 1.18 15.84
CA PRO A 36 -4.53 0.58 16.95
C PRO A 36 -5.17 -0.75 16.55
N ASP A 37 -5.33 -1.68 17.50
CA ASP A 37 -5.93 -2.99 17.24
C ASP A 37 -7.34 -2.90 16.64
N THR A 38 -8.09 -1.85 16.96
CA THR A 38 -9.42 -1.56 16.38
C THR A 38 -9.39 -1.23 14.88
N GLN A 39 -8.22 -0.90 14.35
CA GLN A 39 -7.96 -0.62 12.93
C GLN A 39 -7.20 -1.76 12.23
N GLN A 40 -6.49 -2.59 13.00
CA GLN A 40 -5.81 -3.77 12.47
C GLN A 40 -6.84 -4.75 11.86
N GLY A 41 -6.57 -5.19 10.63
CA GLY A 41 -7.47 -6.06 9.85
C GLY A 41 -8.55 -5.32 9.07
N ARG A 42 -8.73 -4.01 9.31
CA ARG A 42 -9.62 -3.13 8.53
C ARG A 42 -8.85 -2.24 7.56
N VAL A 43 -7.53 -2.19 7.72
CA VAL A 43 -6.60 -1.51 6.83
C VAL A 43 -5.75 -2.54 6.10
N PHE A 44 -5.91 -2.62 4.78
CA PHE A 44 -5.19 -3.58 3.95
C PHE A 44 -4.95 -3.06 2.54
N LEU A 45 -3.97 -3.65 1.85
CA LEU A 45 -3.69 -3.43 0.43
C LEU A 45 -3.57 -4.77 -0.30
N VAL A 46 -4.01 -4.81 -1.54
CA VAL A 46 -3.84 -5.93 -2.48
C VAL A 46 -3.13 -5.36 -3.70
N PHE A 47 -1.97 -5.92 -4.04
CA PHE A 47 -1.20 -5.49 -5.19
C PHE A 47 -1.39 -6.45 -6.35
N GLU A 48 -1.66 -5.89 -7.52
CA GLU A 48 -1.70 -6.58 -8.80
C GLU A 48 -0.43 -6.22 -9.59
N GLN A 49 -0.36 -6.61 -10.87
CA GLN A 49 0.82 -6.35 -11.71
C GLN A 49 1.06 -4.85 -11.95
N ASP A 50 0.00 -4.08 -12.21
CA ASP A 50 0.08 -2.65 -12.60
C ASP A 50 -0.79 -1.72 -11.74
N ALA A 51 -1.47 -2.27 -10.74
CA ALA A 51 -2.41 -1.56 -9.88
C ALA A 51 -2.34 -2.09 -8.44
N PHE A 52 -2.98 -1.36 -7.54
CA PHE A 52 -3.31 -1.86 -6.22
C PHE A 52 -4.67 -1.36 -5.78
N THR A 53 -5.31 -2.16 -4.95
CA THR A 53 -6.55 -1.80 -4.25
C THR A 53 -6.36 -2.03 -2.75
N GLY A 54 -7.33 -1.61 -1.96
CA GLY A 54 -7.28 -1.78 -0.53
C GLY A 54 -8.44 -1.09 0.14
N ALA A 55 -8.43 -1.14 1.46
CA ALA A 55 -9.40 -0.42 2.27
C ALA A 55 -8.74 0.13 3.53
N SER A 56 -9.40 1.14 4.09
CA SER A 56 -9.23 1.60 5.45
C SER A 56 -10.61 1.80 6.05
N GLY A 57 -11.15 0.72 6.63
CA GLY A 57 -12.51 0.70 7.17
C GLY A 57 -13.56 1.03 6.11
N CYS A 58 -14.23 2.17 6.24
CA CYS A 58 -15.25 2.65 5.29
C CYS A 58 -14.68 3.32 4.02
N PHE A 59 -13.36 3.41 3.86
CA PHE A 59 -12.73 4.01 2.68
C PHE A 59 -12.13 2.93 1.79
N ASN A 60 -12.44 2.98 0.50
CA ASN A 60 -11.71 2.25 -0.53
C ASN A 60 -10.45 3.03 -0.92
N ILE A 61 -9.36 2.31 -1.11
CA ILE A 61 -8.09 2.85 -1.58
C ILE A 61 -7.75 2.16 -2.90
N SER A 62 -7.35 2.93 -3.91
CA SER A 62 -6.88 2.36 -5.18
C SER A 62 -5.79 3.23 -5.79
N GLY A 63 -4.99 2.65 -6.67
CA GLY A 63 -4.00 3.40 -7.44
C GLY A 63 -3.23 2.51 -8.41
N LYS A 64 -2.24 3.11 -9.06
CA LYS A 64 -1.32 2.40 -9.97
C LYS A 64 -0.06 1.98 -9.23
N ALA A 65 0.44 0.80 -9.57
CA ALA A 65 1.70 0.26 -9.08
C ALA A 65 2.56 -0.12 -10.28
N ARG A 66 3.82 0.29 -10.33
CA ARG A 66 4.75 -0.14 -11.39
C ARG A 66 6.02 -0.66 -10.78
N PHE A 67 6.14 -1.98 -10.76
CA PHE A 67 7.34 -2.66 -10.29
C PHE A 67 8.48 -2.52 -11.29
N ASN A 68 9.69 -2.34 -10.77
CA ASN A 68 10.90 -2.47 -11.59
C ASN A 68 11.18 -3.95 -11.93
N ARG A 69 12.18 -4.19 -12.78
CA ARG A 69 12.44 -5.52 -13.34
C ARG A 69 12.84 -6.58 -12.30
N ASP A 70 13.50 -6.17 -11.23
CA ASP A 70 13.97 -7.06 -10.15
C ASP A 70 13.04 -7.07 -8.94
N ALA A 71 11.90 -6.36 -9.02
CA ALA A 71 10.92 -6.23 -7.95
C ALA A 71 11.51 -5.71 -6.62
N SER A 72 12.57 -4.90 -6.70
CA SER A 72 13.17 -4.23 -5.54
C SER A 72 12.50 -2.88 -5.24
N GLU A 73 11.80 -2.30 -6.21
CA GLU A 73 11.08 -1.04 -6.06
C GLU A 73 9.73 -1.05 -6.80
N VAL A 74 8.77 -0.27 -6.28
CA VAL A 74 7.48 -0.01 -6.92
C VAL A 74 7.19 1.48 -6.97
N ALA A 75 6.93 2.00 -8.16
CA ALA A 75 6.44 3.37 -8.34
C ALA A 75 4.92 3.40 -8.16
N VAL A 76 4.43 4.19 -7.21
CA VAL A 76 3.01 4.31 -6.88
C VAL A 76 2.47 5.67 -7.31
N SER A 77 1.31 5.70 -7.95
CA SER A 77 0.69 6.96 -8.37
C SER A 77 -0.82 6.88 -8.56
N GLN A 78 -1.45 8.05 -8.67
CA GLN A 78 -2.89 8.19 -8.87
C GLN A 78 -3.68 7.55 -7.74
N VAL A 79 -3.18 7.69 -6.51
CA VAL A 79 -3.84 7.09 -5.34
C VAL A 79 -5.15 7.85 -5.07
N ARG A 80 -6.25 7.10 -5.05
CA ARG A 80 -7.58 7.59 -4.76
C ARG A 80 -8.08 6.99 -3.46
N THR A 81 -8.85 7.79 -2.74
CA THR A 81 -9.52 7.41 -1.52
C THR A 81 -10.98 7.78 -1.66
N GLU A 82 -11.85 6.79 -1.63
CA GLU A 82 -13.28 6.96 -1.87
C GLU A 82 -14.04 6.43 -0.65
N GLN A 83 -14.85 7.27 -0.04
CA GLN A 83 -15.71 6.84 1.05
C GLN A 83 -16.85 5.99 0.49
N LEU A 84 -17.08 4.82 1.08
CA LEU A 84 -18.20 3.97 0.74
C LEU A 84 -19.54 4.64 1.12
N PRO A 85 -20.62 4.41 0.36
CA PRO A 85 -21.95 4.97 0.67
C PRO A 85 -22.42 4.64 2.10
N GLU A 86 -23.36 5.46 2.60
CA GLU A 86 -23.84 5.60 4.01
C GLU A 86 -24.09 4.33 4.84
N GLN A 87 -24.16 3.15 4.23
CA GLN A 87 -24.30 1.86 4.91
C GLN A 87 -23.00 1.44 5.64
N SER A 88 -21.87 2.09 5.34
CA SER A 88 -20.57 1.85 5.95
C SER A 88 -20.33 2.85 7.08
N ARG A 89 -20.70 2.50 8.33
CA ARG A 89 -20.37 3.35 9.49
C ARG A 89 -18.86 3.44 9.66
N CYS A 90 -18.28 4.57 9.28
CA CYS A 90 -16.88 4.87 9.55
C CYS A 90 -16.61 4.81 11.04
N GLN A 91 -15.56 4.10 11.41
CA GLN A 91 -15.05 4.12 12.78
C GLN A 91 -14.01 5.25 12.93
N PRO A 92 -13.82 5.76 14.15
CA PRO A 92 -12.73 6.70 14.42
C PRO A 92 -11.38 6.12 13.97
N GLY A 93 -10.67 6.86 13.12
CA GLY A 93 -9.35 6.48 12.59
C GLY A 93 -9.36 5.91 11.16
N ASP A 94 -10.52 5.59 10.58
CA ASP A 94 -10.63 5.06 9.21
C ASP A 94 -10.13 6.08 8.18
N GLU A 95 -10.69 7.28 8.23
CA GLU A 95 -10.34 8.39 7.33
C GLU A 95 -8.88 8.80 7.49
N ASP A 96 -8.42 8.91 8.74
CA ASP A 96 -7.05 9.27 9.05
C ASP A 96 -6.05 8.24 8.51
N SER A 97 -6.30 6.94 8.72
CA SER A 97 -5.42 5.89 8.18
C SER A 97 -5.40 5.91 6.65
N ALA A 98 -6.54 6.16 6.01
CA ALA A 98 -6.65 6.30 4.55
C ALA A 98 -5.84 7.50 4.03
N ASN A 99 -5.95 8.66 4.70
CA ASN A 99 -5.19 9.86 4.38
C ASN A 99 -3.68 9.68 4.55
N ARG A 100 -3.24 9.00 5.63
CA ARG A 100 -1.83 8.69 5.86
C ARG A 100 -1.28 7.75 4.81
N LEU A 101 -2.03 6.71 4.44
CA LEU A 101 -1.63 5.80 3.37
C LEU A 101 -1.46 6.55 2.05
N ARG A 102 -2.41 7.40 1.68
CA ARG A 102 -2.28 8.24 0.48
C ARG A 102 -1.05 9.13 0.55
N ALA A 103 -0.77 9.77 1.69
CA ALA A 103 0.38 10.64 1.86
C ALA A 103 1.72 9.91 1.69
N VAL A 104 1.82 8.66 2.17
CA VAL A 104 3.05 7.85 2.03
C VAL A 104 3.20 7.30 0.60
N LEU A 105 2.11 6.90 -0.03
CA LEU A 105 2.15 6.16 -1.29
C LEU A 105 2.12 7.05 -2.54
N ASP A 106 1.27 8.07 -2.57
CA ASP A 106 0.95 8.76 -3.82
C ASP A 106 2.14 9.56 -4.36
N GLY A 107 2.51 9.29 -5.61
CA GLY A 107 3.59 10.00 -6.30
C GLY A 107 5.00 9.59 -5.86
N HIS A 108 5.15 8.52 -5.10
CA HIS A 108 6.44 8.07 -4.58
C HIS A 108 6.89 6.75 -5.21
N SER A 109 8.20 6.60 -5.39
CA SER A 109 8.84 5.30 -5.55
C SER A 109 9.08 4.70 -4.17
N MET A 110 8.76 3.43 -4.01
CA MET A 110 8.87 2.70 -2.75
C MET A 110 9.87 1.56 -2.91
N ARG A 111 10.86 1.49 -2.05
CA ARG A 111 11.71 0.32 -1.87
C ARG A 111 10.92 -0.80 -1.21
N ILE A 112 11.07 -2.00 -1.76
CA ILE A 112 10.42 -3.21 -1.29
C ILE A 112 11.41 -3.95 -0.37
N GLU A 113 11.04 -4.11 0.89
CA GLU A 113 11.86 -4.75 1.92
C GLU A 113 11.11 -5.93 2.54
N ARG A 114 11.79 -7.06 2.73
CA ARG A 114 11.23 -8.27 3.35
C ARG A 114 11.93 -8.57 4.68
N PRO A 115 11.50 -7.94 5.78
CA PRO A 115 12.17 -8.06 7.08
C PRO A 115 11.97 -9.42 7.77
N GLY A 116 11.11 -10.28 7.23
CA GLY A 116 10.87 -11.64 7.71
C GLY A 116 9.84 -12.36 6.84
N GLU A 117 9.61 -13.64 7.15
CA GLU A 117 8.54 -14.41 6.51
C GLU A 117 7.17 -13.76 6.75
N GLY A 118 6.36 -13.67 5.71
CA GLY A 118 5.03 -13.05 5.76
C GLY A 118 5.03 -11.55 6.07
N ARG A 119 6.19 -10.87 5.99
CA ARG A 119 6.31 -9.44 6.29
C ARG A 119 6.78 -8.66 5.07
N LEU A 120 6.17 -7.50 4.87
CA LEU A 120 6.49 -6.59 3.79
C LEU A 120 6.61 -5.18 4.34
N ARG A 121 7.68 -4.48 3.97
CA ARG A 121 7.84 -3.06 4.23
C ARG A 121 8.03 -2.33 2.90
N LEU A 122 7.24 -1.28 2.69
CA LEU A 122 7.40 -0.35 1.57
C LEU A 122 7.89 0.98 2.11
N ALA A 123 9.10 1.39 1.77
CA ALA A 123 9.71 2.63 2.24
C ALA A 123 10.00 3.58 1.08
N GLN A 124 9.63 4.86 1.21
CA GLN A 124 9.89 5.85 0.16
C GLN A 124 11.38 5.92 -0.18
N VAL A 125 11.67 5.90 -1.47
CA VAL A 125 13.00 6.19 -1.99
C VAL A 125 13.19 7.70 -1.93
N GLN A 126 14.04 8.16 -1.01
CA GLN A 126 14.37 9.58 -0.88
C GLN A 126 15.88 9.75 -1.16
N PRO A 127 16.28 10.08 -2.39
CA PRO A 127 17.68 10.22 -2.76
C PRO A 127 18.38 11.38 -2.04
N ASP A 128 17.61 12.43 -1.71
CA ASP A 128 18.11 13.65 -1.06
C ASP A 128 17.78 13.72 0.44
N ALA A 129 17.30 12.64 1.05
CA ALA A 129 16.98 12.63 2.48
C ALA A 129 18.24 12.74 3.32
N GLN A 130 18.18 13.60 4.34
CA GLN A 130 19.19 13.62 5.37
C GLN A 130 19.13 12.34 6.22
N PRO A 131 20.25 11.86 6.79
CA PRO A 131 20.29 10.61 7.55
C PRO A 131 19.34 10.54 8.77
N TRP A 132 18.93 11.69 9.29
CA TRP A 132 17.99 11.80 10.41
C TRP A 132 16.53 11.88 9.97
N GLN A 133 16.26 12.02 8.67
CA GLN A 133 14.92 12.00 8.10
C GLN A 133 14.54 10.56 7.80
N ALA A 134 13.66 9.99 8.62
CA ALA A 134 13.07 8.69 8.31
C ALA A 134 12.11 8.86 7.12
N PRO A 135 12.28 8.09 6.03
CA PRO A 135 11.38 8.18 4.91
C PRO A 135 9.98 7.70 5.30
N GLY A 136 8.96 8.24 4.61
CA GLY A 136 7.61 7.72 4.74
C GLY A 136 7.59 6.23 4.40
N ALA A 137 6.88 5.42 5.17
CA ALA A 137 6.88 3.98 4.96
C ALA A 137 5.61 3.31 5.48
N ILE A 138 5.36 2.08 5.04
CA ILE A 138 4.33 1.21 5.59
C ILE A 138 4.90 -0.17 5.86
N GLU A 139 4.39 -0.80 6.93
CA GLU A 139 4.67 -2.19 7.26
C GLU A 139 3.40 -3.00 7.24
N MET A 140 3.51 -4.20 6.69
CA MET A 140 2.40 -5.09 6.43
C MET A 140 2.76 -6.53 6.73
N ILE A 141 1.73 -7.31 7.02
CA ILE A 141 1.80 -8.76 7.16
C ILE A 141 0.85 -9.41 6.17
N ASP A 142 1.22 -10.59 5.66
CA ASP A 142 0.31 -11.40 4.83
C ASP A 142 -0.81 -11.99 5.69
N ARG A 143 -1.97 -12.21 5.05
CA ARG A 143 -3.15 -12.81 5.67
C ARG A 143 -3.83 -13.78 4.71
#